data_AF-A0A9D1SU11-F1
#
_entry.id   AF-A0A9D1SU11-F1
#
_cell.length_a   1.000
_cell.length_b   1.000
_cell.length_c   1.000
_cell.angle_alpha   90.00
_cell.angle_beta   90.00
_cell.angle_gamma   90.00
#
_symmetry.space_group_name_H-M   'P 1'
#
loop_
_entity.id
_entity.type
_entity.pdbx_description
1 polymer ?
#
loop_
_entity_poly.entity_id
_entity_poly.type
_entity_poly.pdbx_seq_one_letter_code
_entity_poly.pdbx_strand_id
1 'polypeptide(L)'
;MRGKGILIAVTLVLMCTVFCIPDYRDMASYVWNSVSEPVVVLDPGHGGMDGGAVSGDGTSEKDINLAIARKMKARLESEGIRVIVTRDGDKGLYEETGNESIRSLKTQDMKERKRIIEDSGADLTVSVHLN
;
A
#
# COMPACT_ATOMS: atom_id res chain seq x y z
N MET A 1 -39.43 -49.66 19.43
CA MET A 1 -38.73 -49.36 18.15
C MET A 1 -38.93 -47.93 17.64
N ARG A 2 -40.05 -47.24 17.92
CA ARG A 2 -40.33 -45.87 17.43
C ARG A 2 -39.38 -44.75 17.95
N GLY A 3 -38.86 -44.84 19.17
CA GLY A 3 -38.00 -43.80 19.75
C GLY A 3 -36.58 -43.71 19.16
N LYS A 4 -36.03 -44.82 18.64
CA LYS A 4 -34.67 -44.85 18.07
C LYS A 4 -34.59 -44.12 16.73
N GLY A 5 -35.65 -44.15 15.93
CA GLY A 5 -35.72 -43.44 14.65
C GLY A 5 -35.71 -41.93 14.81
N ILE A 6 -36.37 -41.41 15.86
CA ILE A 6 -36.40 -39.98 16.18
C ILE A 6 -35.01 -39.50 16.59
N LEU A 7 -34.31 -40.26 17.44
CA LEU A 7 -32.96 -39.91 17.88
C LEU A 7 -31.97 -39.85 16.71
N ILE A 8 -32.03 -40.82 15.78
CA ILE A 8 -31.17 -40.84 14.59
C ILE A 8 -31.47 -39.65 13.68
N ALA A 9 -32.75 -39.33 13.45
CA ALA A 9 -33.14 -38.19 12.63
C ALA A 9 -32.65 -36.85 13.23
N VAL A 10 -32.77 -36.65 14.53
CA VAL A 10 -32.26 -35.45 15.22
C VAL A 10 -30.75 -35.35 15.10
N THR A 11 -30.03 -36.47 15.24
CA THR A 11 -28.57 -36.50 15.14
C THR A 11 -28.10 -36.15 13.73
N LEU A 12 -28.77 -36.70 12.70
CA LEU A 12 -28.46 -36.40 11.29
C LEU A 12 -28.74 -34.93 10.94
N VAL A 13 -29.82 -34.36 11.47
CA VAL A 13 -30.13 -32.92 11.27
C VAL A 13 -29.06 -32.04 11.89
N LEU A 14 -28.64 -32.33 13.13
CA LEU A 14 -27.56 -31.59 13.80
C LEU A 14 -26.25 -31.70 13.01
N MET A 15 -25.92 -32.89 12.51
CA MET A 15 -24.70 -33.12 11.74
C MET A 15 -24.74 -32.40 10.38
N CYS A 16 -25.88 -32.41 9.68
CA CYS A 16 -26.09 -31.61 8.47
C CYS A 16 -25.97 -30.11 8.74
N THR A 17 -26.50 -29.60 9.86
CA THR A 17 -26.35 -28.16 10.18
C THR A 17 -24.89 -27.78 10.39
N VAL A 18 -24.09 -28.63 11.03
CA VAL A 18 -22.65 -28.38 11.21
C VAL A 18 -21.90 -28.41 9.87
N PHE A 19 -22.29 -29.28 8.94
CA PHE A 19 -21.67 -29.36 7.61
C PHE A 19 -22.20 -28.33 6.60
N CYS A 20 -23.40 -27.79 6.79
CA CYS A 20 -24.01 -26.78 5.92
C CYS A 20 -23.75 -25.34 6.37
N ILE A 21 -23.22 -25.12 7.58
CA ILE A 21 -22.71 -23.80 7.96
C ILE A 21 -21.40 -23.62 7.17
N PRO A 22 -21.33 -22.69 6.19
CA PRO A 22 -20.06 -22.38 5.54
C PRO A 22 -19.06 -22.00 6.63
N ASP A 23 -17.82 -22.49 6.51
CA ASP A 23 -16.78 -22.22 7.50
C ASP A 23 -16.76 -20.70 7.76
N TYR A 24 -17.10 -20.30 8.98
CA TYR A 24 -17.25 -18.90 9.34
C TYR A 24 -15.94 -18.12 9.07
N ARG A 25 -14.80 -18.83 8.98
CA ARG A 25 -13.51 -18.27 8.56
C ARG A 25 -13.51 -17.81 7.12
N ASP A 26 -14.17 -18.52 6.22
CA ASP A 26 -14.27 -18.16 4.80
C ASP A 26 -15.20 -16.95 4.64
N MET A 27 -16.31 -16.92 5.38
CA MET A 27 -17.22 -15.77 5.34
C MET A 27 -16.59 -14.52 5.98
N ALA A 28 -15.87 -14.66 7.08
CA ALA A 28 -15.17 -13.54 7.73
C ALA A 28 -14.04 -12.99 6.85
N SER A 29 -13.27 -13.86 6.21
CA SER A 29 -12.22 -13.43 5.27
C SER A 29 -12.83 -12.81 4.01
N TYR A 30 -13.94 -13.33 3.48
CA TYR A 30 -14.67 -12.71 2.36
C TYR A 30 -15.21 -11.32 2.72
N VAL A 31 -15.82 -11.18 3.90
CA VAL A 31 -16.33 -9.88 4.39
C VAL A 31 -15.20 -8.89 4.60
N TRP A 32 -14.09 -9.30 5.22
CA TRP A 32 -12.91 -8.46 5.43
C TRP A 32 -12.29 -7.98 4.11
N ASN A 33 -12.18 -8.85 3.12
CA ASN A 33 -11.68 -8.50 1.77
C ASN A 33 -12.71 -7.74 0.91
N SER A 34 -14.00 -7.76 1.29
CA SER A 34 -15.06 -7.04 0.57
C SER A 34 -15.23 -5.58 1.01
N VAL A 35 -14.55 -5.17 2.09
CA VAL A 35 -14.30 -3.76 2.39
C VAL A 35 -13.18 -3.31 1.45
N SER A 36 -13.41 -2.25 0.68
CA SER A 36 -12.51 -1.76 -0.38
C SER A 36 -11.03 -1.89 -0.03
N GLU A 37 -10.23 -2.47 -0.94
CA GLU A 37 -8.78 -2.59 -0.78
C GLU A 37 -8.17 -1.23 -0.38
N PRO A 38 -7.51 -1.11 0.79
CA PRO A 38 -6.95 0.15 1.24
C PRO A 38 -5.87 0.61 0.27
N VAL A 39 -5.84 1.91 0.00
CA VAL A 39 -4.90 2.55 -0.90
C VAL A 39 -3.89 3.37 -0.10
N VAL A 40 -2.61 3.03 -0.23
CA VAL A 40 -1.49 3.74 0.41
C VAL A 40 -0.63 4.41 -0.65
N VAL A 41 -0.32 5.69 -0.45
CA VAL A 41 0.73 6.38 -1.21
C VAL A 41 2.02 6.40 -0.41
N LEU A 42 3.10 5.92 -1.02
CA LEU A 42 4.45 6.07 -0.53
C LEU A 42 5.14 7.21 -1.27
N ASP A 43 5.64 8.18 -0.53
CA ASP A 43 6.32 9.36 -1.05
C ASP A 43 7.79 9.35 -0.64
N PRO A 44 8.68 8.66 -1.37
CA PRO A 44 10.11 8.72 -1.09
C PRO A 44 10.62 10.13 -1.42
N GLY A 45 11.04 10.87 -0.39
CA GLY A 45 11.50 12.24 -0.50
C GLY A 45 12.67 12.40 -1.48
N HIS A 46 12.85 13.62 -1.99
CA HIS A 46 13.91 13.99 -2.95
C HIS A 46 13.85 13.20 -4.27
N GLY A 47 14.89 13.25 -5.09
CA GLY A 47 14.97 12.56 -6.39
C GLY A 47 15.52 13.44 -7.51
N GLY A 48 16.17 12.83 -8.49
CA GLY A 48 16.80 13.56 -9.60
C GLY A 48 17.89 14.50 -9.09
N MET A 49 17.76 15.79 -9.40
CA MET A 49 18.73 16.81 -8.97
C MET A 49 18.71 17.09 -7.46
N ASP A 50 17.62 16.76 -6.77
CA ASP A 50 17.55 16.90 -5.32
C ASP A 50 18.07 15.64 -4.66
N GLY A 51 19.30 15.68 -4.14
CA GLY A 51 19.94 14.54 -3.47
C GLY A 51 19.49 14.32 -2.02
N GLY A 52 18.89 15.34 -1.40
CA GLY A 52 18.70 15.39 0.06
C GLY A 52 20.04 15.48 0.79
N ALA A 53 20.08 15.00 2.03
CA ALA A 53 21.32 14.89 2.80
C ALA A 53 22.30 13.90 2.14
N VAL A 54 23.61 14.15 2.26
CA VAL A 54 24.67 13.28 1.72
C VAL A 54 25.63 12.90 2.84
N SER A 55 25.84 11.60 3.02
CA SER A 55 26.78 11.03 3.98
C SER A 55 28.23 11.25 3.53
N GLY A 56 29.19 11.13 4.47
CA GLY A 56 30.62 11.30 4.18
C GLY A 56 31.20 10.31 3.16
N ASP A 57 30.52 9.19 2.94
CA ASP A 57 30.85 8.18 1.92
C ASP A 57 30.17 8.43 0.55
N GLY A 58 29.41 9.52 0.42
CA GLY A 58 28.70 9.88 -0.81
C GLY A 58 27.30 9.29 -0.94
N THR A 59 26.83 8.51 0.04
CA THR A 59 25.46 7.98 0.03
C THR A 59 24.46 9.11 0.14
N SER A 60 23.52 9.20 -0.80
CA SER A 60 22.48 10.24 -0.83
C SER A 60 21.17 9.78 -0.20
N GLU A 61 20.50 10.69 0.51
CA GLU A 61 19.22 10.44 1.17
C GLU A 61 18.16 9.94 0.17
N LYS A 62 18.12 10.51 -1.04
CA LYS A 62 17.15 10.11 -2.08
C LYS A 62 17.23 8.62 -2.43
N ASP A 63 18.42 8.03 -2.37
CA ASP A 63 18.64 6.62 -2.72
C ASP A 63 18.12 5.71 -1.62
N ILE A 64 18.38 6.08 -0.36
CA ILE A 64 17.90 5.34 0.81
C ILE A 64 16.38 5.44 0.90
N ASN A 65 15.80 6.63 0.71
CA ASN A 65 14.35 6.85 0.72
C ASN A 65 13.67 5.96 -0.34
N LEU A 66 14.21 5.90 -1.56
CA LEU A 66 13.69 5.06 -2.63
C LEU A 66 13.79 3.57 -2.28
N ALA A 67 14.91 3.13 -1.69
CA ALA A 67 15.10 1.75 -1.28
C ALA A 67 14.12 1.33 -0.17
N ILE A 68 13.86 2.21 0.80
CA ILE A 68 12.86 1.99 1.87
C ILE A 68 11.46 1.88 1.25
N ALA A 69 11.07 2.83 0.40
CA ALA A 69 9.75 2.83 -0.24
C ALA A 69 9.52 1.56 -1.08
N ARG A 70 10.52 1.06 -1.80
CA ARG A 70 10.42 -0.21 -2.56
C ARG A 70 10.21 -1.42 -1.65
N LYS A 71 10.89 -1.48 -0.51
CA LYS A 71 10.71 -2.57 0.48
C LYS A 71 9.31 -2.50 1.11
N MET A 72 8.86 -1.30 1.47
CA MET A 72 7.51 -1.08 2.01
C MET A 72 6.45 -1.48 0.98
N LYS A 73 6.60 -1.04 -0.28
CA LYS A 73 5.69 -1.40 -1.38
C LYS A 73 5.54 -2.92 -1.50
N ALA A 74 6.65 -3.65 -1.63
CA ALA A 74 6.61 -5.10 -1.78
C ALA A 74 5.91 -5.80 -0.59
N ARG A 75 6.12 -5.28 0.63
CA ARG A 75 5.49 -5.84 1.83
C ARG A 75 3.98 -5.54 1.89
N LEU A 76 3.59 -4.30 1.66
CA LEU A 76 2.18 -3.88 1.68
C LEU A 76 1.38 -4.57 0.57
N GLU A 77 1.92 -4.64 -0.65
CA GLU A 77 1.28 -5.36 -1.77
C GLU A 77 1.11 -6.86 -1.47
N SER A 78 2.06 -7.48 -0.75
CA SER A 78 1.93 -8.88 -0.30
C SER A 78 0.82 -9.11 0.72
N GLU A 79 0.36 -8.06 1.40
CA GLU A 79 -0.74 -8.06 2.36
C GLU A 79 -2.08 -7.64 1.73
N GLY A 80 -2.14 -7.51 0.40
CA GLY A 80 -3.35 -7.13 -0.34
C GLY A 80 -3.66 -5.63 -0.34
N ILE A 81 -2.69 -4.80 0.02
CA ILE A 81 -2.84 -3.34 0.04
C ILE A 81 -2.42 -2.77 -1.31
N ARG A 82 -3.25 -1.90 -1.89
CA ARG A 82 -2.91 -1.20 -3.14
C ARG A 82 -1.91 -0.09 -2.83
N VAL A 83 -0.73 -0.13 -3.45
CA VAL A 83 0.32 0.86 -3.22
C VAL A 83 0.60 1.70 -4.46
N ILE A 84 0.56 3.01 -4.29
CA ILE A 84 1.01 4.00 -5.26
C ILE A 84 2.31 4.61 -4.74
N VAL A 85 3.29 4.86 -5.60
CA VAL A 85 4.55 5.51 -5.21
C VAL A 85 4.71 6.77 -6.05
N THR A 86 5.02 7.91 -5.43
CA THR A 86 5.15 9.19 -6.16
C THR A 86 6.27 9.16 -7.19
N ARG A 87 7.38 8.47 -6.89
CA ARG A 87 8.45 8.14 -7.84
C ARG A 87 8.95 6.71 -7.69
N ASP A 88 9.20 6.03 -8.80
CA ASP A 88 9.67 4.65 -8.87
C ASP A 88 11.14 4.51 -9.27
N GLY A 89 11.83 5.63 -9.47
CA GLY A 89 13.24 5.72 -9.85
C GLY A 89 13.92 6.99 -9.32
N ASP A 90 15.18 7.16 -9.69
CA ASP A 90 15.93 8.39 -9.41
C ASP A 90 15.63 9.46 -10.49
N LYS A 91 14.42 10.01 -10.41
CA LYS A 91 13.95 11.11 -11.26
C LYS A 91 13.20 12.11 -10.39
N GLY A 92 13.33 13.40 -10.72
CA GLY A 92 12.42 14.41 -10.21
C GLY A 92 11.08 14.37 -10.95
N LEU A 93 10.05 14.91 -10.34
CA LEU A 93 8.70 15.04 -10.88
C LEU A 93 8.50 16.44 -11.45
N TYR A 94 9.35 16.79 -12.42
CA TYR A 94 9.39 18.11 -13.06
C TYR A 94 9.82 17.96 -14.54
N GLU A 95 9.66 19.03 -15.32
CA GLU A 95 10.17 19.10 -16.69
C GLU A 95 11.44 19.97 -16.73
N GLU A 96 12.53 19.47 -17.31
CA GLU A 96 13.77 20.22 -17.52
C GLU A 96 13.82 20.76 -18.96
N THR A 97 13.63 22.07 -19.15
CA THR A 97 13.88 22.73 -20.44
C THR A 97 15.25 23.43 -20.50
N GLY A 98 15.96 23.49 -19.37
CA GLY A 98 17.34 23.98 -19.24
C GLY A 98 17.48 25.43 -18.78
N ASN A 99 16.37 26.12 -18.52
CA ASN A 99 16.33 27.54 -18.11
C ASN A 99 15.73 27.76 -16.71
N GLU A 100 15.34 26.68 -16.02
CA GLU A 100 14.65 26.71 -14.75
C GLU A 100 15.62 26.81 -13.58
N SER A 101 15.25 27.62 -12.58
CA SER A 101 15.97 27.61 -11.31
C SER A 101 15.73 26.32 -10.53
N ILE A 102 16.71 25.91 -9.73
CA ILE A 102 16.60 24.79 -8.77
C ILE A 102 15.33 24.93 -7.92
N ARG A 103 15.01 26.15 -7.46
CA ARG A 103 13.80 26.44 -6.69
C ARG A 103 12.51 26.15 -7.47
N SER A 104 12.49 26.49 -8.75
CA SER A 104 11.35 26.21 -9.65
C SER A 104 11.13 24.71 -9.78
N LEU A 105 12.20 23.96 -10.07
CA LEU A 105 12.14 22.49 -10.20
C LEU A 105 11.67 21.83 -8.91
N LYS A 106 12.18 22.24 -7.74
CA LYS A 106 11.70 21.75 -6.42
C LYS A 106 10.22 22.07 -6.19
N THR A 107 9.76 23.23 -6.64
CA THR A 107 8.34 23.62 -6.52
C THR A 107 7.46 22.77 -7.43
N GLN A 108 7.90 22.48 -8.66
CA GLN A 108 7.21 21.59 -9.58
C GLN A 108 7.13 20.16 -9.01
N ASP A 109 8.24 19.64 -8.49
CA ASP A 109 8.32 18.33 -7.86
C ASP A 109 7.27 18.17 -6.75
N MET A 110 7.22 19.13 -5.82
CA MET A 110 6.26 19.12 -4.72
C MET A 110 4.80 19.23 -5.19
N LYS A 111 4.54 20.00 -6.26
CA LYS A 111 3.20 20.10 -6.84
C LYS A 111 2.76 18.78 -7.45
N GLU A 112 3.65 18.09 -8.16
CA GLU A 112 3.31 16.81 -8.78
C GLU A 112 3.13 15.70 -7.74
N ARG A 113 3.96 15.66 -6.67
CA ARG A 113 3.72 14.75 -5.53
C ARG A 113 2.34 14.97 -4.92
N LYS A 114 2.00 16.24 -4.65
CA LYS A 114 0.69 16.62 -4.12
C LYS A 114 -0.43 16.15 -5.05
N ARG A 115 -0.29 16.38 -6.35
CA ARG A 115 -1.28 15.95 -7.35
C ARG A 115 -1.46 14.43 -7.36
N ILE A 116 -0.36 13.66 -7.36
CA ILE A 116 -0.42 12.20 -7.30
C ILE A 116 -1.17 11.75 -6.03
N ILE A 117 -0.88 12.37 -4.89
CA ILE A 117 -1.55 12.06 -3.62
C ILE A 117 -3.05 12.39 -3.70
N GLU A 118 -3.43 13.58 -4.17
CA GLU A 118 -4.84 14.00 -4.29
C GLU A 118 -5.63 13.15 -5.30
N ASP A 119 -5.03 12.80 -6.44
CA ASP A 119 -5.66 12.02 -7.51
C ASP A 119 -5.69 10.50 -7.22
N SER A 120 -4.94 10.04 -6.22
CA SER A 120 -4.78 8.60 -5.93
C SER A 120 -5.99 7.94 -5.25
N GLY A 121 -6.82 8.74 -4.57
CA GLY A 121 -7.83 8.21 -3.64
C GLY A 121 -7.24 7.49 -2.43
N ALA A 122 -6.01 7.84 -2.01
CA ALA A 122 -5.34 7.21 -0.89
C ALA A 122 -6.03 7.43 0.45
N ASP A 123 -6.12 6.37 1.24
CA ASP A 123 -6.55 6.40 2.64
C ASP A 123 -5.42 6.90 3.56
N LEU A 124 -4.16 6.65 3.17
CA LEU A 124 -2.96 7.04 3.90
C LEU A 124 -1.83 7.43 2.94
N THR A 125 -1.11 8.49 3.29
CA THR A 125 0.16 8.83 2.65
C THR A 125 1.29 8.74 3.67
N VAL A 126 2.40 8.10 3.27
CA VAL A 126 3.62 8.02 4.07
C VAL A 126 4.77 8.65 3.29
N SER A 127 5.30 9.76 3.79
CA SER A 127 6.51 10.38 3.25
C SER A 127 7.74 9.85 3.99
N VAL A 128 8.77 9.45 3.25
CA VAL A 128 10.00 8.86 3.80
C VAL A 128 11.15 9.85 3.60
N HIS A 129 11.75 10.25 4.72
CA HIS A 129 12.89 11.16 4.80
C HIS A 129 13.88 10.70 5.86
N LEU A 130 15.13 11.13 5.72
CA LEU A 130 16.19 10.93 6.71
C LEU A 130 16.62 12.27 7.27
N ASN A 131 17.02 12.27 8.54
CA ASN A 131 17.42 13.47 9.27
C ASN A 131 18.90 13.42 9.62
#